data_AF-A0A8H4XS18-F1
#
_entry.id   AF-A0A8H4XS18-F1
#
_cell.length_a   1.000
_cell.length_b   1.000
_cell.length_c   1.000
_cell.angle_alpha   90.00
_cell.angle_beta   90.00
_cell.angle_gamma   90.00
#
_symmetry.space_group_name_H-M   'P 1'
#
loop_
_entity.id
_entity.type
_entity.pdbx_description
1 polymer ?
#
loop_
_entity_poly.entity_id
_entity_poly.type
_entity_poly.pdbx_seq_one_letter_code
_entity_poly.pdbx_strand_id
1 'polypeptide(L)'
;MAMRSSLTLPGRIISQNSSHNVRPATRLVNRPLNGYGFATAASVPKKSSKGPTAMVLLNMGGPSKVSEVESFLSRLFADADLIPLGPLQKYLGPLIARRRTPKIQKQYSDIGGGSPIRKWSEYQCEEMCKILDEISPETAPHKPYVAFRYADPLTEE
;
A
#
# COMPACT_ATOMS: atom_id res chain seq x y z
N MET A 1 -0.22 13.54 37.74
CA MET A 1 0.62 14.68 38.19
C MET A 1 1.78 14.79 37.21
N ALA A 2 1.82 15.91 36.49
CA ALA A 2 2.87 16.42 35.58
C ALA A 2 3.31 15.58 34.36
N MET A 3 3.63 16.14 33.18
CA MET A 3 3.26 17.38 32.50
C MET A 3 3.74 17.20 31.04
N ARG A 4 2.91 17.61 30.08
CA ARG A 4 3.29 17.75 28.66
C ARG A 4 4.21 18.97 28.53
N SER A 5 5.30 18.84 27.78
CA SER A 5 6.17 19.97 27.43
C SER A 5 6.09 20.23 25.92
N SER A 6 5.55 21.40 25.60
CA SER A 6 5.45 22.04 24.29
C SER A 6 6.68 22.94 24.09
N LEU A 7 7.44 22.72 23.02
CA LEU A 7 8.54 23.59 22.62
C LEU A 7 8.09 24.54 21.50
N THR A 8 7.80 25.77 21.93
CA THR A 8 7.66 26.98 21.12
C THR A 8 9.04 27.59 20.81
N LEU A 9 9.25 27.98 19.56
CA LEU A 9 10.45 28.67 19.05
C LEU A 9 10.51 30.14 19.53
N PRO A 10 11.69 30.68 19.87
CA PRO A 10 11.87 32.11 20.11
C PRO A 10 12.19 32.87 18.82
N GLY A 11 11.55 34.03 18.66
CA GLY A 11 11.87 35.01 17.63
C GLY A 11 13.17 35.79 17.91
N ARG A 12 13.77 36.36 16.86
CA ARG A 12 14.74 37.44 16.99
C ARG A 12 14.64 38.43 15.81
N ILE A 13 14.61 39.70 16.19
CA ILE A 13 14.49 40.93 15.40
C ILE A 13 15.89 41.48 15.07
N ILE A 14 16.11 41.95 13.83
CA ILE A 14 17.10 42.98 13.42
C ILE A 14 16.48 43.66 12.16
N SER A 15 15.92 44.87 12.18
CA SER A 15 16.47 46.24 12.31
C SER A 15 17.36 46.75 11.15
N GLN A 16 16.69 47.46 10.23
CA GLN A 16 17.02 48.76 9.62
C GLN A 16 18.32 49.03 8.81
N ASN A 17 18.07 49.32 7.52
CA ASN A 17 18.28 50.62 6.81
C ASN A 17 19.67 50.97 6.23
N SER A 18 19.70 51.24 4.92
CA SER A 18 20.60 52.21 4.27
C SER A 18 20.11 52.57 2.87
N SER A 19 20.16 53.87 2.59
CA SER A 19 19.48 54.62 1.52
C SER A 19 20.36 54.89 0.29
N HIS A 20 19.72 55.52 -0.72
CA HIS A 20 20.23 56.14 -1.97
C HIS A 20 20.20 55.20 -3.19
N ASN A 21 19.66 55.56 -4.37
CA ASN A 21 19.61 56.87 -5.02
C ASN A 21 18.49 56.94 -6.10
N VAL A 22 18.13 58.19 -6.42
CA VAL A 22 17.00 58.72 -7.20
C VAL A 22 17.12 58.51 -8.71
N ARG A 23 16.00 58.23 -9.41
CA ARG A 23 15.64 58.80 -10.74
C ARG A 23 14.11 58.82 -10.93
N PRO A 24 13.47 59.95 -11.31
CA PRO A 24 12.07 59.97 -11.70
C PRO A 24 11.95 59.71 -13.21
N ALA A 25 11.04 58.85 -13.62
CA ALA A 25 10.60 58.75 -15.00
C ALA A 25 9.08 58.69 -15.03
N THR A 26 8.48 59.87 -15.05
CA THR A 26 7.07 60.05 -15.35
C THR A 26 6.84 59.67 -16.81
N ARG A 27 6.18 58.53 -17.06
CA ARG A 27 5.43 58.32 -18.30
C ARG A 27 4.18 57.50 -17.99
N LEU A 28 3.09 58.22 -17.74
CA LEU A 28 1.74 57.69 -17.76
C LEU A 28 1.47 57.13 -19.16
N VAL A 29 1.54 55.82 -19.31
CA VAL A 29 1.01 55.10 -20.47
C VAL A 29 -0.23 54.37 -19.97
N ASN A 30 -1.40 54.92 -20.29
CA ASN A 30 -2.67 54.22 -20.19
C ASN A 30 -2.57 52.92 -20.99
N ARG A 31 -2.55 51.77 -20.31
CA ARG A 31 -2.81 50.45 -20.93
C ARG A 31 -4.18 49.97 -20.45
N PRO A 32 -5.06 49.53 -21.37
CA PRO A 32 -6.36 49.00 -21.00
C PRO A 32 -6.20 47.71 -20.20
N LEU A 33 -7.05 47.57 -19.18
CA LEU A 33 -7.19 46.38 -18.34
C LEU A 33 -7.74 45.22 -19.19
N ASN A 34 -6.84 44.44 -19.82
CA ASN A 34 -7.20 43.10 -20.26
C ASN A 34 -7.06 42.16 -19.06
N GLY A 35 -8.21 41.85 -18.45
CA GLY A 35 -8.32 40.84 -17.42
C GLY A 35 -7.84 39.49 -17.93
N TYR A 36 -6.70 39.05 -17.41
CA TYR A 36 -6.35 37.64 -17.40
C TYR A 36 -6.44 37.19 -15.94
N GLY A 37 -7.61 36.64 -15.61
CA GLY A 37 -7.74 35.84 -14.39
C GLY A 37 -6.72 34.71 -14.47
N PHE A 38 -5.87 34.62 -13.45
CA PHE A 38 -5.05 33.45 -13.20
C PHE A 38 -5.98 32.33 -12.72
N ALA A 39 -6.75 31.74 -13.64
CA ALA A 39 -7.36 30.45 -13.42
C ALA A 39 -6.24 29.42 -13.62
N THR A 40 -5.68 28.93 -12.52
CA THR A 40 -4.88 27.71 -12.53
C THR A 40 -5.81 26.60 -13.04
N ALA A 41 -5.77 26.33 -14.35
CA ALA A 41 -6.44 25.19 -14.92
C ALA A 41 -5.76 23.95 -14.31
N ALA A 42 -6.40 23.36 -13.30
CA ALA A 42 -6.04 22.04 -12.83
C ALA A 42 -6.06 21.13 -14.07
N SER A 43 -4.90 20.66 -14.48
CA SER A 43 -4.78 19.72 -15.59
C SER A 43 -5.61 18.51 -15.24
N VAL A 44 -6.73 18.33 -15.94
CA VAL A 44 -7.54 17.12 -15.82
C VAL A 44 -6.61 15.94 -16.06
N PRO A 45 -6.49 14.97 -15.12
CA PRO A 45 -5.59 13.84 -15.31
C PRO A 45 -5.99 13.15 -16.61
N LYS A 46 -5.06 13.16 -17.56
CA LYS A 46 -5.26 12.63 -18.90
C LYS A 46 -5.30 11.11 -18.76
N LYS A 47 -6.51 10.55 -18.69
CA LYS A 47 -6.74 9.10 -18.61
C LYS A 47 -5.89 8.40 -19.67
N SER A 48 -4.94 7.59 -19.25
CA SER A 48 -3.98 6.97 -20.16
C SER A 48 -4.73 6.06 -21.16
N SER A 49 -4.25 5.98 -22.40
CA SER A 49 -4.82 5.08 -23.41
C SER A 49 -4.49 3.60 -23.16
N LYS A 50 -3.72 3.31 -22.10
CA LYS A 50 -3.34 1.96 -21.70
C LYS A 50 -4.40 1.40 -20.74
N GLY A 51 -4.56 0.08 -20.76
CA GLY A 51 -5.46 -0.61 -19.85
C GLY A 51 -5.08 -0.41 -18.37
N PRO A 52 -5.93 -0.87 -17.44
CA PRO A 52 -5.66 -0.78 -16.01
C PRO A 52 -4.34 -1.44 -15.62
N THR A 53 -3.62 -0.88 -14.65
CA THR A 53 -2.42 -1.48 -14.07
C THR A 53 -2.82 -2.34 -12.88
N ALA A 54 -2.46 -3.62 -12.90
CA ALA A 54 -2.74 -4.53 -11.80
C ALA A 54 -1.66 -4.44 -10.72
N MET A 55 -2.07 -4.28 -9.46
CA MET A 55 -1.20 -4.35 -8.29
C MET A 55 -1.45 -5.69 -7.59
N VAL A 56 -0.50 -6.62 -7.71
CA VAL A 56 -0.62 -7.97 -7.13
C VAL A 56 0.25 -8.08 -5.89
N LEU A 57 -0.38 -8.19 -4.72
CA LEU A 57 0.31 -8.37 -3.44
C LEU A 57 0.53 -9.87 -3.18
N LEU A 58 1.78 -10.30 -3.27
CA LEU A 58 2.19 -11.69 -3.10
C LEU A 58 2.59 -11.98 -1.65
N ASN A 59 2.09 -13.07 -1.09
CA ASN A 59 2.52 -13.56 0.22
C ASN A 59 2.31 -15.08 0.33
N MET A 60 2.84 -15.73 1.37
CA MET A 60 2.53 -17.13 1.70
C MET A 60 1.04 -17.33 2.02
N GLY A 61 0.42 -16.29 2.59
CA GLY A 61 -0.96 -16.34 3.08
C GLY A 61 -1.07 -17.04 4.42
N GLY A 62 -2.30 -17.35 4.81
CA GLY A 62 -2.60 -18.09 6.02
C GLY A 62 -4.08 -18.47 6.08
N PRO A 63 -4.43 -19.53 6.81
CA PRO A 63 -5.81 -20.00 6.91
C PRO A 63 -6.66 -18.95 7.61
N SER A 64 -7.73 -18.48 6.96
CA SER A 64 -8.64 -17.47 7.54
C SER A 64 -9.50 -18.09 8.65
N LYS A 65 -9.69 -19.42 8.60
CA LYS A 65 -10.42 -20.21 9.60
C LYS A 65 -9.63 -21.45 10.01
N VAL A 66 -9.85 -21.92 11.24
CA VAL A 66 -9.26 -23.17 11.76
C VAL A 66 -9.52 -24.40 10.84
N SER A 67 -10.67 -24.44 10.16
CA SER A 67 -11.01 -25.52 9.22
C SER A 67 -10.11 -25.56 7.98
N GLU A 68 -9.49 -24.44 7.60
CA GLU A 68 -8.63 -24.31 6.42
C GLU A 68 -7.17 -24.67 6.72
N VAL A 69 -6.84 -24.99 7.97
CA VAL A 69 -5.47 -25.30 8.37
C VAL A 69 -4.93 -26.55 7.65
N GLU A 70 -5.75 -27.58 7.44
CA GLU A 70 -5.30 -28.80 6.76
C GLU A 70 -4.95 -28.53 5.29
N SER A 71 -5.79 -27.79 4.56
CA SER A 71 -5.54 -27.45 3.16
C SER A 71 -4.31 -26.56 3.00
N PHE A 72 -4.16 -25.56 3.88
CA PHE A 72 -2.97 -24.70 3.94
C PHE A 72 -1.69 -25.52 4.14
N LEU A 73 -1.66 -26.39 5.15
CA LEU A 73 -0.48 -27.22 5.43
C LEU A 73 -0.20 -28.23 4.32
N SER A 74 -1.25 -28.79 3.71
CA SER A 74 -1.11 -29.73 2.60
C SER A 74 -0.39 -29.07 1.41
N ARG A 75 -0.79 -27.84 1.04
CA ARG A 75 -0.13 -27.04 0.00
C ARG A 75 1.30 -26.67 0.40
N LEU A 76 1.52 -26.25 1.65
CA LEU A 76 2.83 -25.89 2.19
C LEU A 76 3.84 -27.06 2.10
N PHE A 77 3.44 -28.28 2.45
CA PHE A 77 4.32 -29.46 2.39
C PHE A 77 4.38 -30.11 1.01
N ALA A 78 3.45 -29.80 0.11
CA ALA A 78 3.52 -30.20 -1.29
C ALA A 78 4.52 -29.34 -2.08
N ASP A 79 4.89 -28.17 -1.57
CA ASP A 79 5.84 -27.25 -2.20
C ASP A 79 7.29 -27.74 -2.07
N ALA A 80 7.85 -28.20 -3.19
CA ALA A 80 9.23 -28.69 -3.28
C ALA A 80 10.27 -27.56 -3.32
N ASP A 81 9.85 -26.35 -3.70
CA ASP A 81 10.73 -25.17 -3.73
C ASP A 81 11.00 -24.68 -2.32
N LEU A 82 10.02 -24.80 -1.41
CA LEU A 82 10.17 -24.43 -0.01
C LEU A 82 10.72 -25.56 0.87
N ILE A 83 10.16 -26.78 0.75
CA ILE A 83 10.53 -27.92 1.60
C ILE A 83 10.80 -29.14 0.72
N PRO A 84 12.04 -29.40 0.29
CA PRO A 84 12.35 -30.55 -0.56
C PRO A 84 12.34 -31.85 0.26
N LEU A 85 11.23 -32.60 0.21
CA LEU A 85 11.05 -33.88 0.91
C LEU A 85 11.42 -35.10 0.04
N GLY A 86 11.98 -34.87 -1.15
CA GLY A 86 12.42 -35.90 -2.08
C GLY A 86 11.30 -36.49 -2.95
N PRO A 87 11.55 -37.61 -3.66
CA PRO A 87 10.67 -38.12 -4.72
C PRO A 87 9.25 -38.50 -4.26
N LEU A 88 9.06 -38.80 -2.98
CA LEU A 88 7.77 -39.19 -2.40
C LEU A 88 7.01 -38.03 -1.76
N GLN A 89 7.43 -36.79 -1.98
CA GLN A 89 6.83 -35.59 -1.38
C GLN A 89 5.32 -35.47 -1.61
N LYS A 90 4.82 -35.87 -2.79
CA LYS A 90 3.37 -35.87 -3.09
C LYS A 90 2.55 -36.72 -2.11
N TYR A 91 3.15 -37.77 -1.55
CA TYR A 91 2.50 -38.64 -0.56
C TYR A 91 2.83 -38.22 0.87
N LEU A 92 4.08 -37.82 1.13
CA LEU A 92 4.54 -37.40 2.45
C LEU A 92 3.91 -36.07 2.89
N GLY A 93 3.71 -35.12 1.98
CA GLY A 93 3.19 -33.80 2.28
C GLY A 93 1.82 -33.84 2.95
N PRO A 94 0.80 -34.47 2.33
CA PRO A 94 -0.52 -34.65 2.93
C PRO A 94 -0.47 -35.44 4.25
N LEU A 95 0.39 -36.45 4.36
CA LEU A 95 0.53 -37.24 5.59
C LEU A 95 1.06 -36.39 6.76
N ILE A 96 2.10 -35.59 6.51
CA ILE A 96 2.69 -34.68 7.49
C ILE A 96 1.69 -33.58 7.85
N ALA A 97 0.99 -33.01 6.86
CA ALA A 97 -0.05 -32.02 7.06
C ALA A 97 -1.15 -32.55 7.99
N ARG A 98 -1.70 -33.73 7.72
CA ARG A 98 -2.72 -34.37 8.59
C ARG A 98 -2.23 -34.59 10.01
N ARG A 99 -1.00 -35.07 10.17
CA ARG A 99 -0.41 -35.30 11.51
C ARG A 99 -0.19 -34.00 12.29
N ARG A 100 0.17 -32.90 11.60
CA ARG A 100 0.44 -31.60 12.23
C ARG A 100 -0.82 -30.75 12.44
N THR A 101 -1.87 -30.98 11.65
CA THR A 101 -3.10 -30.18 11.65
C THR A 101 -3.68 -29.95 13.05
N PRO A 102 -3.88 -30.96 13.92
CA PRO A 102 -4.49 -30.73 15.24
C PRO A 102 -3.71 -29.74 16.12
N LYS A 103 -2.37 -29.80 16.05
CA LYS A 103 -1.50 -28.88 16.80
C LYS A 103 -1.63 -27.45 16.28
N ILE A 104 -1.60 -27.27 14.96
CA ILE A 104 -1.65 -25.94 14.33
C ILE A 104 -3.05 -25.34 14.45
N GLN A 105 -4.11 -26.14 14.37
CA GLN A 105 -5.48 -25.71 14.63
C GLN A 105 -5.63 -25.13 16.03
N LYS A 106 -5.08 -25.79 17.06
CA LYS A 106 -5.07 -25.26 18.41
C LYS A 106 -4.38 -23.89 18.48
N GLN A 107 -3.22 -23.74 17.85
CA GLN A 107 -2.50 -22.46 17.81
C GLN A 107 -3.32 -21.34 17.15
N TYR A 108 -4.02 -21.63 16.05
CA TYR A 108 -4.91 -20.66 15.42
C TYR A 108 -6.14 -20.36 16.26
N SER A 109 -6.71 -21.35 16.94
CA SER A 109 -7.81 -21.15 17.90
C SER A 109 -7.39 -20.24 19.06
N ASP A 110 -6.18 -20.43 19.59
CA ASP A 110 -5.65 -19.66 20.73
C ASP A 110 -5.47 -18.16 20.38
N ILE A 111 -5.29 -17.82 19.10
CA ILE A 111 -5.17 -16.42 18.61
C ILE A 111 -6.48 -15.83 18.06
N GLY A 112 -7.61 -16.54 18.19
CA GLY A 112 -8.93 -16.04 17.75
C GLY A 112 -9.53 -16.74 16.53
N GLY A 113 -8.98 -17.89 16.12
CA GLY A 113 -9.63 -18.80 15.16
C GLY A 113 -9.14 -18.70 13.70
N GLY A 114 -8.08 -17.95 13.41
CA GLY A 114 -7.54 -17.83 12.06
C GLY A 114 -6.48 -16.74 11.91
N SER A 115 -5.90 -16.67 10.71
CA SER A 115 -4.92 -15.64 10.34
C SER A 115 -5.63 -14.37 9.84
N PRO A 116 -5.29 -13.18 10.36
CA PRO A 116 -5.85 -11.92 9.88
C PRO A 116 -5.19 -11.42 8.59
N ILE A 117 -4.25 -12.18 8.01
CA ILE A 117 -3.40 -11.73 6.90
C ILE A 117 -4.19 -11.31 5.66
N ARG A 118 -5.23 -12.07 5.29
CA ARG A 118 -6.06 -11.77 4.12
C ARG A 118 -6.70 -10.40 4.23
N LYS A 119 -7.39 -10.14 5.35
CA LYS A 119 -8.03 -8.86 5.64
C LYS A 119 -7.04 -7.70 5.52
N TRP A 120 -5.84 -7.84 6.08
CA TRP A 120 -4.86 -6.76 6.07
C TRP A 120 -4.20 -6.57 4.70
N SER A 121 -3.93 -7.65 3.97
CA SER A 121 -3.40 -7.58 2.61
C SER A 121 -4.38 -6.93 1.63
N GLU A 122 -5.67 -7.29 1.70
CA GLU A 122 -6.72 -6.66 0.90
C GLU A 122 -6.81 -5.16 1.22
N TYR A 123 -6.92 -4.81 2.50
CA TYR A 123 -6.97 -3.41 2.95
C TYR A 123 -5.74 -2.59 2.52
N GLN A 124 -4.54 -3.12 2.72
CA GLN A 124 -3.31 -2.45 2.34
C GLN A 124 -3.21 -2.24 0.82
N CYS A 125 -3.61 -3.24 0.04
CA CYS A 125 -3.58 -3.16 -1.42
C CYS A 125 -4.59 -2.14 -1.94
N GLU A 126 -5.80 -2.11 -1.39
CA GLU A 126 -6.84 -1.14 -1.74
C GLU A 126 -6.40 0.30 -1.45
N GLU A 127 -5.88 0.58 -0.25
CA GLU A 127 -5.42 1.92 0.12
C GLU A 127 -4.20 2.35 -0.70
N MET A 128 -3.28 1.42 -0.99
CA MET A 128 -2.15 1.68 -1.88
C MET A 128 -2.62 2.08 -3.28
N CYS A 129 -3.60 1.37 -3.86
CA CYS A 129 -4.11 1.69 -5.21
C CYS A 129 -4.74 3.09 -5.27
N LYS A 130 -5.48 3.52 -4.24
CA LYS A 130 -6.05 4.88 -4.16
C LYS A 130 -4.95 5.94 -4.20
N ILE A 131 -3.90 5.75 -3.41
CA ILE A 131 -2.75 6.66 -3.37
C ILE A 131 -2.01 6.66 -4.72
N LEU A 132 -1.85 5.50 -5.36
CA LEU A 132 -1.18 5.39 -6.66
C LEU A 132 -1.97 6.07 -7.79
N ASP A 133 -3.30 6.04 -7.75
CA ASP A 133 -4.12 6.76 -8.72
C ASP A 133 -3.94 8.29 -8.64
N GLU A 134 -3.60 8.82 -7.46
CA GLU A 134 -3.27 10.24 -7.27
C GLU A 134 -1.83 10.58 -7.67
N ILE A 135 -0.86 9.72 -7.31
CA ILE A 135 0.57 9.96 -7.52
C ILE A 135 0.99 9.69 -8.97
N SER A 136 0.40 8.69 -9.63
CA SER A 136 0.75 8.25 -11.00
C SER A 136 -0.50 8.08 -11.86
N PRO A 137 -1.15 9.19 -12.26
CA PRO A 137 -2.35 9.15 -13.08
C PRO A 137 -2.13 8.56 -14.49
N GLU A 138 -0.89 8.48 -14.96
CA GLU A 138 -0.51 7.88 -16.24
C GLU A 138 -0.61 6.35 -16.27
N THR A 139 -0.51 5.67 -15.12
CA THR A 139 -0.70 4.22 -14.99
C THR A 139 -2.05 3.85 -14.38
N ALA A 140 -2.83 4.86 -13.97
CA ALA A 140 -4.19 4.68 -13.48
C ALA A 140 -5.14 4.14 -14.58
N PRO A 141 -6.17 3.35 -14.22
CA PRO A 141 -6.53 2.98 -12.84
C PRO A 141 -5.73 1.79 -12.32
N HIS A 142 -5.27 1.88 -11.07
CA HIS A 142 -4.62 0.80 -10.36
C HIS A 142 -5.66 -0.14 -9.74
N LYS A 143 -5.52 -1.44 -10.00
CA LYS A 143 -6.46 -2.45 -9.50
C LYS A 143 -5.79 -3.33 -8.44
N PRO A 144 -6.36 -3.45 -7.22
CA PRO A 144 -5.79 -4.28 -6.17
C PRO A 144 -6.10 -5.76 -6.41
N TYR A 145 -5.08 -6.59 -6.24
CA TYR A 145 -5.16 -8.05 -6.23
C TYR A 145 -4.29 -8.59 -5.11
N VAL A 146 -4.77 -9.63 -4.44
CA VAL A 146 -3.99 -10.38 -3.46
C VAL A 146 -3.88 -11.80 -3.96
N ALA A 147 -2.69 -12.35 -3.92
CA ALA A 147 -2.41 -13.70 -4.37
C ALA A 147 -1.52 -14.38 -3.33
N PHE A 148 -2.04 -15.46 -2.75
CA PHE A 148 -1.36 -16.23 -1.72
C PHE A 148 -0.84 -17.54 -2.26
N ARG A 149 0.32 -17.97 -1.74
CA ARG A 149 0.92 -19.23 -2.19
C ARG A 149 0.17 -20.46 -1.67
N TYR A 150 -0.31 -20.43 -0.43
CA TYR A 150 -0.88 -21.61 0.24
C TYR A 150 -2.30 -21.42 0.78
N ALA A 151 -2.79 -20.19 0.86
CA ALA A 151 -4.16 -19.87 1.28
C ALA A 151 -4.94 -19.29 0.11
N ASP A 152 -6.26 -19.23 0.22
CA ASP A 152 -7.10 -18.62 -0.82
C ASP A 152 -7.21 -17.10 -0.61
N PRO A 153 -7.20 -16.25 -1.66
CA PRO A 153 -7.09 -16.60 -3.09
C PRO A 153 -5.67 -17.05 -3.48
N LEU A 154 -5.58 -18.12 -4.28
CA LEU A 154 -4.29 -18.65 -4.72
C LEU A 154 -3.66 -17.80 -5.81
N THR A 155 -2.34 -17.90 -5.99
CA THR A 155 -1.63 -17.22 -7.08
C THR A 155 -2.10 -17.66 -8.48
N GLU A 156 -2.60 -18.89 -8.58
CA GLU A 156 -3.10 -19.46 -9.83
C GLU A 156 -4.55 -19.08 -10.18
N GLU A 157 -5.28 -18.41 -9.26
CA GLU A 157 -6.65 -17.91 -9.45
C GLU A 157 -6.68 -16.47 -9.99
#